data_AF-A0A1A9I7H2-F1
#
_entry.id   AF-A0A1A9I7H2-F1
#
_cell.length_a   1.000
_cell.length_b   1.000
_cell.length_c   1.000
_cell.angle_alpha   90.00
_cell.angle_beta   90.00
_cell.angle_gamma   90.00
#
_symmetry.space_group_name_H-M   'P 1'
#
loop_
_entity.id
_entity.type
_entity.pdbx_description
1 polymer ?
#
loop_
_entity_poly.entity_id
_entity_poly.type
_entity_poly.pdbx_seq_one_letter_code
_entity_poly.pdbx_strand_id
1 'polypeptide(L)'
;MQAENKRVHQMNDSLMNLLNENFVSIDSNAILVHDTATIDTTGKKRAYTWRTAQVLYATVNGERNYLQINRGSNSGISDDMGVFSSNGGLVGKVVNTGKDFSEVMTMLHVMFRLSVQLKKTGNSGIISWNGQSPTELTLNGIPKTDSVHVGDTILTGNYSLSFPPGKMVGTVSKVIKDEATNFFILRVKPTANFGSLQQVFIVENMNYAEQQRLNDETIKKVEAKSENK
;
A
#
# COMPACT_ATOMS: atom_id res chain seq x y z
N MET A 1 -17.28 14.14 -31.32
CA MET A 1 -17.34 14.72 -29.96
C MET A 1 -18.64 14.39 -29.23
N GLN A 2 -19.82 14.69 -29.78
CA GLN A 2 -21.11 14.38 -29.12
C GLN A 2 -21.37 12.87 -28.90
N ALA A 3 -20.97 12.01 -29.84
CA ALA A 3 -21.15 10.56 -29.71
C ALA A 3 -20.30 9.94 -28.61
N GLU A 4 -19.07 10.43 -28.42
CA GLU A 4 -18.15 9.95 -27.38
C GLU A 4 -18.62 10.39 -26.00
N ASN A 5 -19.06 11.64 -25.86
CA ASN A 5 -19.67 12.12 -24.61
C ASN A 5 -20.90 11.30 -24.26
N LYS A 6 -21.77 10.99 -25.24
CA LYS A 6 -22.96 10.17 -25.02
C LYS A 6 -22.61 8.75 -24.58
N ARG A 7 -21.56 8.15 -25.15
CA ARG A 7 -21.06 6.81 -24.77
C ARG A 7 -20.47 6.81 -23.35
N VAL A 8 -19.69 7.83 -23.02
CA VAL A 8 -19.13 8.01 -21.66
C VAL A 8 -20.25 8.21 -20.64
N HIS A 9 -21.27 9.01 -20.96
CA HIS A 9 -22.46 9.16 -20.11
C HIS A 9 -23.18 7.83 -19.91
N GLN A 10 -23.42 7.06 -20.97
CA GLN A 10 -24.07 5.75 -20.86
C GLN A 10 -23.26 4.73 -20.04
N MET A 11 -21.92 4.71 -20.19
CA MET A 11 -21.05 3.87 -19.37
C MET A 11 -21.04 4.31 -17.91
N ASN A 12 -21.02 5.62 -17.66
CA ASN A 12 -21.12 6.16 -16.31
C ASN A 12 -22.48 5.84 -15.68
N ASP A 13 -23.59 6.01 -16.40
CA ASP A 13 -24.93 5.69 -15.91
C ASP A 13 -25.08 4.20 -15.61
N SER A 14 -24.51 3.34 -16.48
CA SER A 14 -24.51 1.89 -16.26
C SER A 14 -23.64 1.49 -15.07
N LEU A 15 -22.46 2.11 -14.91
CA LEU A 15 -21.60 1.92 -13.74
C LEU A 15 -22.28 2.42 -12.46
N MET A 16 -22.98 3.55 -12.50
CA MET A 16 -23.71 4.11 -11.36
C MET A 16 -24.89 3.23 -10.97
N ASN A 17 -25.60 2.64 -11.93
CA ASN A 17 -26.68 1.69 -11.65
C ASN A 17 -26.12 0.40 -11.03
N LEU A 18 -25.00 -0.14 -11.54
CA LEU A 18 -24.35 -1.32 -10.97
C LEU A 18 -23.77 -1.07 -9.56
N LEU A 19 -23.36 0.17 -9.27
CA LEU A 19 -22.94 0.58 -7.94
C LEU A 19 -24.17 0.74 -7.02
N ASN A 20 -25.23 1.41 -7.45
CA ASN A 20 -26.44 1.61 -6.65
C ASN A 20 -27.19 0.30 -6.35
N GLU A 21 -27.14 -0.69 -7.24
CA GLU A 21 -27.69 -2.03 -6.97
C GLU A 21 -26.92 -2.77 -5.87
N ASN A 22 -25.62 -2.49 -5.70
CA ASN A 22 -24.78 -3.11 -4.66
C ASN A 22 -24.64 -2.27 -3.39
N PHE A 23 -25.00 -0.99 -3.42
CA PHE A 23 -24.90 -0.07 -2.29
C PHE A 23 -26.27 0.54 -1.99
N VAL A 24 -26.94 0.02 -0.97
CA VAL A 24 -28.11 0.68 -0.37
C VAL A 24 -27.67 2.08 0.08
N SER A 25 -28.22 3.10 -0.55
CA SER A 25 -28.00 4.49 -0.17
C SER A 25 -28.75 4.78 1.13
N ILE A 26 -28.03 5.15 2.19
CA ILE A 26 -28.60 5.87 3.33
C ILE A 26 -28.07 7.30 3.21
N ASP A 27 -29.01 8.24 3.10
CA ASP A 27 -28.73 9.66 2.97
C ASP A 27 -27.95 10.23 4.17
N SER A 28 -27.07 11.19 3.84
CA SER A 28 -26.49 12.23 4.69
C SER A 28 -25.22 11.90 5.51
N ASN A 29 -24.07 12.35 4.97
CA ASN A 29 -22.86 12.83 5.66
C ASN A 29 -22.12 11.94 6.68
N ALA A 30 -22.30 10.64 6.60
CA ALA A 30 -21.25 9.69 6.93
C ALA A 30 -21.47 8.46 6.06
N ILE A 31 -20.48 8.03 5.29
CA ILE A 31 -20.39 6.61 4.97
C ILE A 31 -19.97 5.94 6.27
N LEU A 32 -20.91 5.82 7.21
CA LEU A 32 -20.87 4.81 8.24
C LEU A 32 -21.12 3.52 7.47
N VAL A 33 -20.02 2.88 7.09
CA VAL A 33 -20.03 1.46 6.79
C VAL A 33 -20.45 0.78 8.10
N HIS A 34 -21.76 0.72 8.36
CA HIS A 34 -22.32 -0.34 9.20
C HIS A 34 -22.23 -1.61 8.37
N ASP A 35 -21.00 -2.06 8.10
CA ASP A 35 -20.80 -3.48 7.94
C ASP A 35 -20.82 -4.06 9.35
N THR A 36 -22.05 -4.20 9.87
CA THR A 36 -22.30 -4.99 11.08
C THR A 36 -22.16 -6.49 10.77
N ALA A 37 -21.59 -6.84 9.62
CA ALA A 37 -21.02 -8.16 9.38
C ALA A 37 -19.50 -8.07 9.62
N THR A 38 -19.10 -8.14 10.89
CA THR A 38 -17.73 -8.57 11.27
C THR A 38 -17.39 -9.99 10.76
N ILE A 39 -18.35 -10.64 10.10
CA ILE A 39 -18.37 -12.03 9.71
C ILE A 39 -18.93 -12.11 8.28
N ASP A 40 -18.12 -12.51 7.31
CA ASP A 40 -18.60 -12.88 5.96
C ASP A 40 -19.63 -14.03 6.04
N THR A 41 -20.45 -14.25 5.01
CA THR A 41 -21.39 -15.39 4.91
C THR A 41 -20.69 -16.74 5.13
N THR A 42 -19.36 -16.79 5.00
CA THR A 42 -18.49 -17.94 5.27
C THR A 42 -17.86 -17.99 6.68
N GLY A 43 -18.24 -17.09 7.60
CA GLY A 43 -17.71 -17.09 8.98
C GLY A 43 -16.35 -16.41 9.15
N LYS A 44 -15.72 -15.90 8.07
CA LYS A 44 -14.38 -15.31 8.13
C LYS A 44 -14.45 -13.82 8.49
N LYS A 45 -13.74 -13.42 9.54
CA LYS A 45 -13.47 -12.01 9.82
C LYS A 45 -12.69 -11.42 8.65
N ARG A 46 -13.12 -10.27 8.11
CA ARG A 46 -12.34 -9.56 7.10
C ARG A 46 -11.00 -9.18 7.73
N ALA A 47 -9.91 -9.67 7.14
CA ALA A 47 -8.57 -9.39 7.65
C ALA A 47 -8.18 -7.90 7.48
N TYR A 48 -8.80 -7.21 6.52
CA TYR A 48 -8.48 -5.82 6.20
C TYR A 48 -9.72 -4.93 6.05
N THR A 49 -9.65 -3.72 6.61
CA THR A 49 -10.66 -2.66 6.51
C THR A 49 -10.08 -1.48 5.73
N TRP A 50 -10.87 -0.92 4.80
CA TRP A 50 -10.43 0.20 3.95
C TRP A 50 -11.19 1.47 4.33
N ARG A 51 -10.48 2.59 4.46
CA ARG A 51 -11.02 3.92 4.75
C ARG A 51 -10.55 4.92 3.73
N THR A 52 -11.45 5.75 3.22
CA THR A 52 -11.07 6.84 2.31
C THR A 52 -10.59 8.07 3.08
N ALA A 53 -9.58 8.76 2.54
CA ALA A 53 -9.16 10.08 3.00
C ALA A 53 -8.79 10.97 1.81
N GLN A 54 -8.89 12.27 2.04
CA GLN A 54 -8.41 13.30 1.13
C GLN A 54 -7.01 13.73 1.53
N VAL A 55 -6.17 13.95 0.53
CA VAL A 55 -4.82 14.49 0.68
C VAL A 55 -4.92 16.00 0.81
N LEU A 56 -4.35 16.56 1.88
CA LEU A 56 -4.29 18.00 2.10
C LEU A 56 -3.04 18.61 1.49
N TYR A 57 -1.90 17.97 1.71
CA TYR A 57 -0.65 18.32 1.06
C TYR A 57 0.23 17.08 0.85
N ALA A 58 1.10 17.16 -0.15
CA ALA A 58 2.07 16.13 -0.48
C ALA A 58 3.41 16.79 -0.82
N THR A 59 4.50 16.28 -0.26
CA THR A 59 5.85 16.63 -0.70
C THR A 59 6.39 15.51 -1.59
N VAL A 60 7.02 15.88 -2.72
CA VAL A 60 7.56 14.91 -3.70
C VAL A 60 8.99 15.21 -4.14
N ASN A 61 9.50 16.40 -3.81
CA ASN A 61 10.81 16.89 -4.26
C ASN A 61 11.89 16.88 -3.16
N GLY A 62 11.56 16.43 -1.94
CA GLY A 62 12.51 16.32 -0.84
C GLY A 62 13.08 14.90 -0.71
N GLU A 63 14.11 14.71 0.10
CA GLU A 63 14.57 13.37 0.48
C GLU A 63 13.60 12.69 1.48
N ARG A 64 12.89 13.52 2.25
CA ARG A 64 11.93 13.11 3.27
C ARG A 64 10.53 13.54 2.87
N ASN A 65 9.94 12.78 1.95
CA ASN A 65 8.61 13.07 1.43
C ASN A 65 7.49 12.50 2.31
N TYR A 66 6.53 13.36 2.63
CA TYR A 66 5.37 13.08 3.47
C TYR A 66 4.08 13.51 2.76
N LEU A 67 2.98 12.92 3.20
CA LEU A 67 1.63 13.19 2.73
C LEU A 67 0.72 13.35 3.95
N GLN A 68 0.05 14.50 4.06
CA GLN A 68 -0.93 14.71 5.12
C GLN A 68 -2.33 14.39 4.62
N ILE A 69 -3.09 13.67 5.44
CA ILE A 69 -4.46 13.25 5.16
C ILE A 69 -5.45 13.83 6.17
N ASN A 70 -6.69 14.08 5.73
CA ASN A 70 -7.77 14.64 6.54
C ASN A 70 -8.50 13.60 7.42
N ARG A 71 -7.77 12.61 7.91
CA ARG A 71 -8.27 11.56 8.80
C ARG A 71 -7.23 11.30 9.87
N GLY A 72 -7.68 11.16 11.11
CA GLY A 72 -6.85 10.83 12.27
C GLY A 72 -7.48 9.73 13.12
N SER A 73 -7.11 9.68 14.39
CA SER A 73 -7.59 8.66 15.34
C SER A 73 -9.11 8.66 15.54
N ASN A 74 -9.77 9.82 15.45
CA ASN A 74 -11.23 9.93 15.49
C ASN A 74 -11.92 9.18 14.33
N SER A 75 -11.19 8.96 13.23
CA SER A 75 -11.65 8.19 12.07
C SER A 75 -11.15 6.74 12.07
N GLY A 76 -10.56 6.28 13.18
CA GLY A 76 -10.00 4.93 13.29
C GLY A 76 -8.70 4.74 12.50
N ILE A 77 -7.94 5.82 12.26
CA ILE A 77 -6.59 5.72 11.70
C ILE A 77 -5.61 5.48 12.87
N SER A 78 -4.61 4.63 12.64
CA SER A 78 -3.50 4.40 13.56
C SER A 78 -2.18 4.39 12.80
N ASP A 79 -1.10 4.45 13.54
CA ASP A 79 0.23 4.29 12.99
C ASP A 79 0.39 2.87 12.39
N ASP A 80 1.32 2.76 11.44
CA ASP A 80 1.60 1.55 10.66
C ASP A 80 0.45 1.03 9.78
N MET A 81 -0.64 1.79 9.61
CA MET A 81 -1.63 1.50 8.57
C MET A 81 -1.07 1.78 7.17
N GLY A 82 -1.39 0.92 6.22
CA GLY A 82 -0.95 1.06 4.82
C GLY A 82 -1.78 2.10 4.07
N VAL A 83 -1.17 2.80 3.10
CA VAL A 83 -1.85 3.82 2.29
C VAL A 83 -1.69 3.51 0.81
N PHE A 84 -2.80 3.55 0.09
CA PHE A 84 -2.92 3.25 -1.33
C PHE A 84 -3.57 4.42 -2.08
N SER A 85 -3.20 4.60 -3.33
CA SER A 85 -3.85 5.55 -4.24
C SER A 85 -5.14 4.96 -4.79
N SER A 86 -6.00 5.81 -5.37
CA SER A 86 -7.28 5.39 -5.96
C SER A 86 -7.15 4.39 -7.11
N ASN A 87 -6.01 4.36 -7.80
CA ASN A 87 -5.70 3.36 -8.82
C ASN A 87 -5.18 2.02 -8.25
N GLY A 88 -5.19 1.85 -6.91
CA GLY A 88 -4.73 0.64 -6.23
C GLY A 88 -3.21 0.52 -6.07
N GLY A 89 -2.45 1.57 -6.45
CA GLY A 89 -1.02 1.64 -6.24
C GLY A 89 -0.65 1.90 -4.78
N LEU A 90 0.46 1.32 -4.33
CA LEU A 90 0.99 1.61 -3.00
C LEU A 90 1.54 3.05 -2.91
N VAL A 91 1.16 3.79 -1.88
CA VAL A 91 1.62 5.16 -1.61
C VAL A 91 2.61 5.21 -0.45
N GLY A 92 2.34 4.50 0.65
CA GLY A 92 3.17 4.61 1.85
C GLY A 92 2.51 4.01 3.08
N LYS A 93 2.95 4.44 4.27
CA LYS A 93 2.35 4.06 5.56
C LYS A 93 2.14 5.26 6.47
N VAL A 94 1.12 5.20 7.32
CA VAL A 94 0.89 6.18 8.38
C VAL A 94 2.02 6.06 9.41
N VAL A 95 2.62 7.20 9.77
CA VAL A 95 3.73 7.24 10.74
C VAL A 95 3.48 8.15 11.92
N ASN A 96 2.48 9.03 11.84
CA ASN A 96 2.05 9.85 12.95
C ASN A 96 0.57 10.16 12.81
N THR A 97 -0.18 9.94 13.89
CA THR A 97 -1.63 10.09 13.92
C THR A 97 -2.05 11.13 14.94
N GLY A 98 -2.65 12.21 14.47
CA GLY A 98 -3.36 13.19 15.29
C GLY A 98 -4.84 12.83 15.46
N LYS A 99 -5.63 13.74 16.05
CA LYS A 99 -7.08 13.53 16.26
C LYS A 99 -7.85 13.45 14.94
N ASP A 100 -7.65 14.45 14.08
CA ASP A 100 -8.40 14.61 12.82
C ASP A 100 -7.53 14.52 11.56
N PHE A 101 -6.20 14.51 11.74
CA PHE A 101 -5.22 14.48 10.67
C PHE A 101 -4.13 13.45 10.96
N SER A 102 -3.53 12.90 9.92
CA SER A 102 -2.39 11.98 10.02
C SER A 102 -1.33 12.31 8.97
N GLU A 103 -0.08 12.01 9.31
CA GLU A 103 1.07 12.10 8.40
C GLU A 103 1.44 10.70 7.89
N VAL A 104 1.64 10.62 6.59
CA VAL A 104 1.97 9.40 5.86
C VAL A 104 3.38 9.53 5.31
N MET A 105 4.25 8.59 5.67
CA MET A 105 5.55 8.43 5.04
C MET A 105 5.35 7.75 3.68
N THR A 106 5.72 8.45 2.61
CA THR A 106 5.55 7.94 1.25
C THR A 106 6.64 6.94 0.89
N MET A 107 6.43 6.15 -0.18
CA MET A 107 7.47 5.31 -0.78
C MET A 107 8.67 6.13 -1.28
N LEU A 108 8.46 7.43 -1.56
CA LEU A 108 9.48 8.38 -1.94
C LEU A 108 10.19 8.97 -0.71
N HIS A 109 10.32 8.23 0.38
CA HIS A 109 11.09 8.63 1.54
C HIS A 109 12.36 7.78 1.60
N VAL A 110 13.54 8.38 1.78
CA VAL A 110 14.84 7.66 1.75
C VAL A 110 14.97 6.57 2.83
N MET A 111 14.19 6.65 3.91
CA MET A 111 14.10 5.62 4.95
C MET A 111 13.00 4.57 4.71
N PHE A 112 12.13 4.77 3.72
CA PHE A 112 11.06 3.81 3.44
C PHE A 112 11.65 2.51 2.92
N ARG A 113 11.26 1.40 3.55
CA ARG A 113 11.64 0.04 3.16
C ARG A 113 10.40 -0.81 3.20
N LEU A 114 10.17 -1.59 2.15
CA LEU A 114 9.08 -2.55 2.12
C LEU A 114 9.54 -3.84 1.42
N SER A 115 9.15 -4.97 2.01
CA SER A 115 9.27 -6.27 1.36
C SER A 115 8.22 -6.40 0.26
N VAL A 116 8.69 -6.63 -0.96
CA VAL A 116 7.87 -6.80 -2.16
C VAL A 116 8.25 -8.11 -2.85
N GLN A 117 7.37 -8.61 -3.70
CA GLN A 117 7.59 -9.84 -4.45
C GLN A 117 7.33 -9.65 -5.93
N LEU A 118 8.10 -10.34 -6.76
CA LEU A 118 7.83 -10.42 -8.19
C LEU A 118 6.60 -11.30 -8.44
N LYS A 119 5.64 -10.80 -9.21
CA LYS A 119 4.41 -11.54 -9.52
C LYS A 119 4.69 -12.87 -10.24
N LYS A 120 5.69 -12.87 -11.12
CA LYS A 120 6.01 -14.00 -11.99
C LYS A 120 6.68 -15.15 -11.24
N THR A 121 7.61 -14.83 -10.34
CA THR A 121 8.53 -15.82 -9.75
C THR A 121 8.28 -16.01 -8.26
N GLY A 122 7.56 -15.09 -7.61
CA GLY A 122 7.31 -15.10 -6.16
C GLY A 122 8.52 -14.70 -5.31
N ASN A 123 9.68 -14.45 -5.92
CA ASN A 123 10.87 -14.06 -5.20
C ASN A 123 10.68 -12.69 -4.55
N SER A 124 11.10 -12.61 -3.29
CA SER A 124 10.97 -11.42 -2.47
C SER A 124 12.24 -10.58 -2.50
N GLY A 125 12.07 -9.27 -2.47
CA GLY A 125 13.15 -8.29 -2.35
C GLY A 125 12.70 -7.10 -1.51
N ILE A 126 13.60 -6.15 -1.32
CA ILE A 126 13.33 -4.92 -0.57
C ILE A 126 13.31 -3.75 -1.54
N ILE A 127 12.18 -3.04 -1.57
CA ILE A 127 12.05 -1.80 -2.31
C ILE A 127 12.44 -0.60 -1.44
N SER A 128 13.18 0.33 -2.02
CA SER A 128 13.64 1.56 -1.41
C SER A 128 13.67 2.69 -2.44
N TRP A 129 13.81 3.92 -1.96
CA TRP A 129 14.00 5.10 -2.80
C TRP A 129 15.37 5.73 -2.56
N ASN A 130 16.01 6.20 -3.62
CA ASN A 130 17.38 6.71 -3.60
C ASN A 130 17.47 8.25 -3.52
N GLY A 131 16.34 8.95 -3.40
CA GLY A 131 16.33 10.41 -3.30
C GLY A 131 16.40 11.16 -4.64
N GLN A 132 16.55 10.48 -5.77
CA GLN A 132 16.89 11.15 -7.03
C GLN A 132 15.68 11.51 -7.89
N SER A 133 14.77 10.55 -8.12
CA SER A 133 13.63 10.75 -9.02
C SER A 133 12.34 10.18 -8.45
N PRO A 134 11.23 10.93 -8.41
CA PRO A 134 9.95 10.44 -7.90
C PRO A 134 9.31 9.37 -8.80
N THR A 135 9.83 9.17 -10.02
CA THR A 135 9.31 8.18 -10.98
C THR A 135 10.07 6.86 -10.95
N GLU A 136 11.09 6.73 -10.10
CA GLU A 136 11.94 5.55 -10.06
C GLU A 136 12.24 5.12 -8.62
N LEU A 137 11.87 3.89 -8.31
CA LEU A 137 12.22 3.17 -7.08
C LEU A 137 13.33 2.15 -7.38
N THR A 138 14.01 1.71 -6.33
CA THR A 138 15.06 0.69 -6.41
C THR A 138 14.62 -0.56 -5.68
N LEU A 139 14.66 -1.71 -6.33
CA LEU A 139 14.37 -3.01 -5.73
C LEU A 139 15.66 -3.85 -5.72
N ASN A 140 16.05 -4.26 -4.52
CA ASN A 140 17.24 -5.08 -4.27
C ASN A 140 16.84 -6.45 -3.69
N GLY A 141 17.76 -7.42 -3.76
CA GLY A 141 17.59 -8.74 -3.14
C GLY A 141 16.95 -9.80 -4.03
N ILE A 142 16.81 -9.54 -5.33
CA ILE A 142 16.35 -10.55 -6.29
C ILE A 142 17.56 -11.34 -6.82
N PRO A 143 17.63 -12.67 -6.66
CA PRO A 143 18.76 -13.47 -7.14
C PRO A 143 18.95 -13.40 -8.66
N LYS A 144 20.21 -13.44 -9.12
CA LYS A 144 20.54 -13.49 -10.56
C LYS A 144 20.06 -14.77 -11.27
N THR A 145 19.77 -15.82 -10.51
CA THR A 145 19.18 -17.07 -11.02
C THR A 145 17.73 -16.90 -11.45
N ASP A 146 17.08 -15.78 -11.08
CA ASP A 146 15.69 -15.55 -11.36
C ASP A 146 15.42 -14.95 -12.75
N SER A 147 14.26 -15.23 -13.32
CA SER A 147 13.87 -14.79 -14.66
C SER A 147 13.13 -13.45 -14.63
N VAL A 148 13.88 -12.35 -14.61
CA VAL A 148 13.34 -10.97 -14.54
C VAL A 148 13.47 -10.22 -15.87
N HIS A 149 12.40 -9.55 -16.28
CA HIS A 149 12.34 -8.73 -17.48
C HIS A 149 11.76 -7.34 -17.21
N VAL A 150 12.08 -6.39 -18.09
CA VAL A 150 11.42 -5.07 -18.11
C VAL A 150 9.93 -5.26 -18.39
N GLY A 151 9.08 -4.60 -17.61
CA GLY A 151 7.63 -4.75 -17.64
C GLY A 151 7.06 -5.70 -16.59
N ASP A 152 7.90 -6.49 -15.91
CA ASP A 152 7.43 -7.40 -14.87
C ASP A 152 6.76 -6.66 -13.70
N THR A 153 5.66 -7.21 -13.20
CA THR A 153 4.86 -6.61 -12.12
C THR A 153 5.42 -6.96 -10.74
N ILE A 154 5.47 -5.97 -9.87
CA ILE A 154 5.89 -6.10 -8.47
C ILE A 154 4.67 -5.89 -7.56
N LEU A 155 4.52 -6.80 -6.61
CA LEU A 155 3.43 -6.82 -5.65
C LEU A 155 3.94 -6.64 -4.22
N THR A 156 3.07 -6.20 -3.31
CA THR A 156 3.34 -6.25 -1.87
C THR A 156 3.62 -7.70 -1.45
N GLY A 157 4.67 -7.87 -0.63
CA GLY A 157 5.08 -9.18 -0.14
C GLY A 157 4.11 -9.73 0.92
N ASN A 158 4.22 -11.04 1.17
CA ASN A 158 3.36 -11.74 2.13
C ASN A 158 3.76 -11.51 3.60
N TYR A 159 4.93 -10.92 3.83
CA TYR A 159 5.54 -10.79 5.16
C TYR A 159 5.31 -9.44 5.83
N SER A 160 4.52 -8.55 5.22
CA SER A 160 4.19 -7.26 5.84
C SER A 160 2.85 -7.34 6.54
N LEU A 161 2.83 -7.01 7.84
CA LEU A 161 1.59 -6.95 8.63
C LEU A 161 0.73 -5.74 8.27
N SER A 162 1.37 -4.62 7.91
CA SER A 162 0.75 -3.33 7.60
C SER A 162 0.06 -3.29 6.23
N PHE A 163 0.50 -4.13 5.29
CA PHE A 163 0.02 -4.10 3.92
C PHE A 163 -0.66 -5.42 3.55
N PRO A 164 -1.82 -5.39 2.90
CA PRO A 164 -2.39 -6.59 2.32
C PRO A 164 -1.46 -7.14 1.24
N PRO A 165 -1.24 -8.47 1.18
CA PRO A 165 -0.40 -9.08 0.17
C PRO A 165 -1.01 -8.96 -1.23
N GLY A 166 -0.16 -8.99 -2.26
CA GLY A 166 -0.60 -9.06 -3.64
C GLY A 166 -1.12 -7.75 -4.24
N LYS A 167 -0.89 -6.60 -3.59
CA LYS A 167 -1.24 -5.27 -4.12
C LYS A 167 -0.13 -4.73 -5.01
N MET A 168 -0.52 -3.98 -6.04
CA MET A 168 0.44 -3.50 -7.04
C MET A 168 1.31 -2.38 -6.48
N VAL A 169 2.63 -2.55 -6.60
CA VAL A 169 3.62 -1.54 -6.20
C VAL A 169 4.12 -0.80 -7.42
N GLY A 170 4.48 -1.53 -8.48
CA GLY A 170 5.07 -0.96 -9.68
C GLY A 170 5.45 -2.00 -10.72
N THR A 171 6.13 -1.55 -11.76
CA THR A 171 6.64 -2.38 -12.86
C THR A 171 8.13 -2.16 -13.04
N VAL A 172 8.87 -3.22 -13.35
CA VAL A 172 10.31 -3.13 -13.62
C VAL A 172 10.55 -2.25 -14.85
N SER A 173 11.33 -1.17 -14.69
CA SER A 173 11.74 -0.27 -15.77
C SER A 173 13.12 -0.60 -16.32
N LYS A 174 14.03 -1.11 -15.46
CA LYS A 174 15.40 -1.49 -15.86
C LYS A 174 15.92 -2.61 -14.97
N VAL A 175 16.65 -3.55 -15.57
CA VAL A 175 17.37 -4.61 -14.86
C VAL A 175 18.86 -4.26 -14.90
N ILE A 176 19.49 -4.11 -13.75
CA ILE A 176 20.93 -3.85 -13.63
C ILE A 176 21.58 -5.07 -12.98
N LYS A 177 22.60 -5.60 -13.65
CA LYS A 177 23.46 -6.66 -13.11
C LYS A 177 24.55 -5.99 -12.30
N ASP A 178 24.55 -6.23 -11.00
CA ASP A 178 25.64 -5.78 -10.14
C ASP A 178 26.76 -6.82 -10.20
N GLU A 179 27.93 -6.47 -10.75
CA GLU A 179 29.06 -7.40 -10.86
C GLU A 179 29.63 -7.81 -9.48
N ALA A 180 29.41 -7.01 -8.43
CA ALA A 180 29.92 -7.28 -7.09
C ALA A 180 29.04 -8.26 -6.29
N THR A 181 27.76 -8.43 -6.65
CA THR A 181 26.81 -9.25 -5.88
C THR A 181 26.11 -10.30 -6.74
N ASN A 182 25.54 -11.33 -6.10
CA ASN A 182 24.72 -12.35 -6.77
C ASN A 182 23.26 -11.93 -6.96
N PHE A 183 22.96 -10.63 -6.78
CA PHE A 183 21.62 -10.08 -6.86
C PHE A 183 21.50 -9.10 -8.03
N PHE A 184 20.29 -8.95 -8.56
CA PHE A 184 19.95 -7.85 -9.45
C PHE A 184 19.63 -6.59 -8.64
N ILE A 185 19.95 -5.45 -9.24
CA ILE A 185 19.41 -4.14 -8.84
C ILE A 185 18.36 -3.77 -9.89
N LEU A 186 17.10 -3.73 -9.49
CA LEU A 186 16.00 -3.41 -10.39
C LEU A 186 15.56 -1.96 -10.19
N ARG A 187 15.40 -1.23 -11.28
CA ARG A 187 14.66 0.04 -11.26
C ARG A 187 13.19 -0.26 -11.50
N VAL A 188 12.34 0.42 -10.74
CA VAL A 188 10.91 0.15 -10.68
C VAL A 188 10.15 1.45 -10.86
N LYS A 189 9.25 1.49 -11.83
CA LYS A 189 8.30 2.60 -11.97
C LYS A 189 7.13 2.38 -11.00
N PRO A 190 6.88 3.28 -10.04
CA PRO A 190 5.76 3.15 -9.14
C PRO A 190 4.43 3.25 -9.89
N THR A 191 3.43 2.53 -9.40
CA THR A 191 2.04 2.59 -9.91
C THR A 191 1.34 3.87 -9.46
N ALA A 192 1.61 4.31 -8.23
CA ALA A 192 1.05 5.53 -7.68
C ALA A 192 1.69 6.75 -8.37
N ASN A 193 0.85 7.70 -8.79
CA ASN A 193 1.31 9.00 -9.26
C ASN A 193 1.37 9.99 -8.08
N PHE A 194 2.53 10.09 -7.45
CA PHE A 194 2.74 10.93 -6.28
C PHE A 194 2.50 12.43 -6.53
N GLY A 195 2.66 12.90 -7.78
CA GLY A 195 2.46 14.31 -8.13
C GLY A 195 1.00 14.75 -8.22
N SER A 196 0.04 13.80 -8.25
CA SER A 196 -1.39 14.11 -8.43
C SER A 196 -2.30 13.35 -7.44
N LEU A 197 -1.79 13.02 -6.25
CA LEU A 197 -2.58 12.35 -5.22
C LEU A 197 -3.59 13.31 -4.60
N GLN A 198 -4.88 13.12 -4.91
CA GLN A 198 -5.99 13.88 -4.29
C GLN A 198 -6.74 13.04 -3.25
N GLN A 199 -6.94 11.76 -3.54
CA GLN A 199 -7.66 10.82 -2.70
C GLN A 199 -6.84 9.55 -2.50
N VAL A 200 -6.84 9.07 -1.27
CA VAL A 200 -6.13 7.86 -0.86
C VAL A 200 -7.03 6.95 -0.04
N PHE A 201 -6.67 5.67 -0.01
CA PHE A 201 -7.30 4.65 0.79
C PHE A 201 -6.31 4.17 1.85
N ILE A 202 -6.72 4.23 3.10
CA ILE A 202 -5.99 3.69 4.24
C ILE A 202 -6.51 2.29 4.49
N VAL A 203 -5.59 1.34 4.65
CA VAL A 203 -5.90 -0.04 4.98
C VAL A 203 -5.44 -0.35 6.39
N GLU A 204 -6.37 -0.88 7.18
CA GLU A 204 -6.14 -1.42 8.50
C GLU A 204 -6.14 -2.94 8.42
N ASN A 205 -5.19 -3.60 9.05
CA ASN A 205 -5.24 -5.02 9.32
C ASN A 205 -5.89 -5.26 10.69
N MET A 206 -7.05 -5.90 10.72
CA MET A 206 -7.84 -6.12 11.95
C MET A 206 -7.13 -7.02 12.96
N ASN A 207 -6.16 -7.82 12.51
CA ASN A 207 -5.38 -8.74 13.34
C ASN A 207 -3.99 -8.19 13.66
N TYR A 208 -3.67 -6.95 13.25
CA TYR A 208 -2.34 -6.36 13.37
C TYR A 208 -1.81 -6.41 14.81
N ALA A 209 -2.60 -5.93 15.78
CA ALA A 209 -2.21 -5.86 17.18
C ALA A 209 -1.93 -7.24 17.80
N GLU A 210 -2.71 -8.25 17.43
CA GLU A 210 -2.50 -9.62 17.88
C GLU A 210 -1.23 -10.22 17.26
N GLN A 211 -1.06 -10.07 15.95
CA GLN A 211 0.11 -10.58 15.21
C GLN A 211 1.41 -9.94 15.69
N GLN A 212 1.42 -8.62 15.90
CA GLN A 212 2.59 -7.90 16.38
C GLN A 212 2.96 -8.34 17.80
N ARG A 213 1.99 -8.38 18.72
CA ARG A 213 2.22 -8.84 20.10
C ARG A 213 2.80 -10.25 20.14
N LEU A 214 2.25 -11.17 19.35
CA LEU A 214 2.75 -12.55 19.27
C LEU A 214 4.20 -12.60 18.76
N ASN A 215 4.52 -11.81 17.74
CA ASN A 215 5.87 -11.73 17.18
C ASN A 215 6.87 -11.20 18.23
N ASP A 216 6.52 -10.12 18.93
CA ASP A 216 7.36 -9.52 19.97
C ASP A 216 7.57 -10.45 21.16
N GLU A 217 6.53 -11.14 21.62
CA GLU A 217 6.63 -12.17 22.66
C GLU A 217 7.53 -13.34 22.23
N THR A 218 7.49 -13.72 20.95
CA THR A 218 8.31 -14.81 20.40
C THR A 218 9.79 -14.42 20.38
N ILE A 219 10.11 -13.21 19.92
CA ILE A 219 11.50 -12.69 19.90
C ILE A 219 12.09 -12.73 21.31
N LYS A 220 11.38 -12.19 22.30
CA LYS A 220 11.82 -12.19 23.71
C LYS A 220 12.05 -13.60 24.26
N LYS A 221 11.16 -14.56 23.94
CA LYS A 221 11.29 -15.96 24.39
C LYS A 221 12.50 -16.67 23.75
N VAL A 222 12.85 -16.32 22.52
CA VAL A 222 14.02 -16.88 21.82
C VAL A 222 15.31 -16.29 22.38
N GLU A 223 15.37 -14.97 22.57
CA GLU A 223 16.53 -14.26 23.14
C GLU A 223 16.85 -14.74 24.56
N ALA A 224 15.84 -14.85 25.43
CA ALA A 224 16.02 -15.37 26.79
C ALA A 224 16.49 -16.84 26.84
N LYS A 225 16.22 -17.63 25.80
CA LYS A 225 16.72 -19.01 25.68
C LYS A 225 18.16 -19.07 25.16
N SER A 226 18.58 -18.12 24.34
CA SER A 226 19.97 -18.04 23.88
C SER A 226 20.93 -17.53 24.95
N GLU A 227 20.47 -16.73 25.91
CA GLU A 227 21.30 -16.21 27.01
C GLU A 227 21.50 -17.23 28.15
N ASN A 228 20.60 -18.20 28.28
CA ASN A 228 20.66 -19.26 29.30
C ASN A 228 21.39 -20.53 28.83
N LYS A 229 22.08 -20.48 27.68
CA LYS A 229 22.81 -21.62 27.09
C LYS A 229 24.26 -21.25 26.85
#